data_AF-A0A5K0W803-F1
#
_entry.id   AF-A0A5K0W803-F1
#
_cell.length_a   1.000
_cell.length_b   1.000
_cell.length_c   1.000
_cell.angle_alpha   90.00
_cell.angle_beta   90.00
_cell.angle_gamma   90.00
#
_symmetry.space_group_name_H-M   'P 1'
#
loop_
_entity.id
_entity.type
_entity.pdbx_description
1 polymer ?
#
loop_
_entity_poly.entity_id
_entity_poly.type
_entity_poly.pdbx_seq_one_letter_code
_entity_poly.pdbx_strand_id
1 'polypeptide(L)' 'IKWDGDAGGIRINGTEYHLKTCHWHSPSEHTINGT' A
#
# COMPACT_ATOMS: atom_id res chain seq x y z
N ILE A 1 5.12 -10.76 0.30
CA ILE A 1 4.54 -11.03 -1.05
C ILE A 1 5.39 -10.29 -2.08
N LYS A 2 5.58 -10.85 -3.28
CA LYS A 2 6.27 -10.20 -4.40
C LYS A 2 5.37 -10.27 -5.64
N TRP A 3 5.35 -9.21 -6.42
CA TRP A 3 4.58 -9.13 -7.66
C TRP A 3 5.36 -9.79 -8.80
N ASP A 4 4.67 -10.50 -9.68
CA ASP A 4 5.24 -11.04 -10.92
C ASP A 4 4.93 -10.04 -12.05
N GLY A 5 5.77 -9.00 -12.16
CA GLY A 5 5.60 -7.90 -13.11
C GLY A 5 5.32 -6.54 -12.47
N ASP A 6 4.94 -5.58 -13.30
CA ASP A 6 4.60 -4.22 -12.85
C ASP A 6 3.20 -4.20 -12.22
N ALA A 7 3.15 -3.96 -10.92
CA ALA A 7 1.90 -3.81 -10.17
C ALA A 7 1.31 -2.39 -10.25
N GLY A 8 1.97 -1.50 -10.99
CA GLY A 8 1.60 -0.10 -11.11
C GLY A 8 2.01 0.72 -9.90
N GLY A 9 1.29 1.82 -9.67
CA GLY A 9 1.62 2.79 -8.65
C GLY A 9 0.50 3.78 -8.39
N ILE A 10 0.79 4.78 -7.57
CA ILE A 10 -0.11 5.89 -7.29
C ILE A 10 0.54 7.20 -7.69
N ARG A 11 -0.25 8.15 -8.17
CA ARG A 11 0.22 9.50 -8.49
C ARG A 11 -0.30 10.49 -7.44
N ILE A 12 0.62 11.17 -6.75
CA ILE A 12 0.31 12.17 -5.72
C ILE A 12 0.93 13.49 -6.15
N ASN A 13 0.10 14.53 -6.33
CA ASN A 13 0.54 15.87 -6.73
C ASN A 13 1.45 15.91 -7.97
N GLY A 14 1.22 15.01 -8.93
CA GLY A 14 2.02 14.89 -10.16
C GLY A 14 3.23 13.95 -10.06
N THR A 15 3.61 13.51 -8.85
CA THR A 15 4.69 12.55 -8.63
C THR A 15 4.17 11.12 -8.67
N GLU A 16 4.82 10.25 -9.44
CA GLU A 16 4.48 8.83 -9.54
C GLU A 16 5.26 7.99 -8.52
N TYR A 17 4.55 7.09 -7.83
CA TYR A 17 5.09 6.19 -6.81
C TYR A 17 4.75 4.75 -7.16
N HIS A 18 5.75 3.97 -7.56
CA HIS A 18 5.56 2.55 -7.88
C HIS A 18 5.36 1.67 -6.63
N LEU A 19 4.44 0.72 -6.72
CA LEU A 19 4.18 -0.25 -5.66
C LEU A 19 5.30 -1.29 -5.60
N LYS A 20 6.04 -1.30 -4.48
CA LYS A 20 7.15 -2.25 -4.29
C LYS A 20 6.69 -3.56 -3.66
N THR A 21 5.98 -3.48 -2.54
CA THR A 21 5.53 -4.64 -1.76
C THR A 21 4.26 -4.30 -1.00
N CYS A 22 3.58 -5.34 -0.51
CA CYS A 22 2.52 -5.22 0.49
C CYS A 22 2.70 -6.32 1.55
N HIS A 23 2.09 -6.10 2.71
CA HIS A 23 2.00 -7.08 3.78
C HIS A 23 0.65 -6.95 4.49
N TRP A 24 0.28 -7.98 5.23
CA TRP A 24 -1.00 -8.09 5.93
C TRP A 24 -0.76 -8.00 7.44
N HIS A 25 -1.74 -7.44 8.14
CA HIS A 25 -1.80 -7.41 9.60
C HIS A 25 -3.13 -7.95 10.09
N SER A 26 -3.11 -8.60 11.26
CA SER A 26 -4.28 -8.98 12.03
C SER A 26 -3.91 -9.01 13.51
N PRO A 27 -4.47 -8.14 14.38
CA PRO A 27 -5.52 -7.14 14.10
C PRO A 27 -5.01 -5.91 13.31
N SER A 28 -5.86 -4.90 13.10
CA SER A 28 -5.45 -3.65 12.44
C SER A 28 -4.42 -2.89 13.28
N GLU A 29 -3.48 -2.23 12.60
CA GLU A 29 -2.52 -1.32 13.24
C GLU A 29 -3.14 0.05 13.56
N HIS A 30 -4.02 0.53 12.68
CA HIS A 30 -4.72 1.80 12.82
C HIS A 30 -6.17 1.58 13.27
N THR A 31 -6.77 2.61 13.87
CA THR A 31 -8.18 2.65 14.30
C THR A 31 -8.90 3.81 13.63
N ILE A 32 -10.23 3.70 13.49
CA ILE A 32 -11.10 4.76 12.98
C ILE A 32 -12.10 5.11 14.08
N ASN A 33 -12.12 6.37 14.53
CA ASN A 33 -12.91 6.80 15.68
C ASN A 33 -12.60 6.04 16.98
N GLY A 34 -11.36 5.57 17.13
CA GLY A 34 -10.89 4.90 18.34
C GLY A 34 -11.15 3.39 18.38
N THR A 35 -11.67 2.78 17.32
CA THR A 35 -11.77 1.32 17.17
C THR A 35 -11.45 0.88 15.75
#